data_AF-A0A662IYA5-F1
#
_entry.id   AF-A0A662IYA5-F1
#
_cell.length_a   1.000
_cell.length_b   1.000
_cell.length_c   1.000
_cell.angle_alpha   90.00
_cell.angle_beta   90.00
_cell.angle_gamma   90.00
#
_symmetry.space_group_name_H-M   'P 1'
#
loop_
_entity.id
_entity.type
_entity.pdbx_description
1 polymer ?
#
loop_
_entity_poly.entity_id
_entity_poly.type
_entity_poly.pdbx_seq_one_letter_code
_entity_poly.pdbx_strand_id
1 'polypeptide(L)'
;MQARMAHPLYAKIVGKRYGASIYKAVLEEIRYRAETGKYIIRGFGYSGKLPDFDDLQLVPVHGLGTPPPVDQYRESVDTTVTIGNGRVKRPIKLKTPIMIGAMSYGATSREFKLACAKAANLVGTASNTGEGGMVAERAEDGRIKWLEYEYVKPNGYLLVQFASGRWGVSVEYLINSDGIEIKYGQGA
;
A
#
# COMPACT_ATOMS: atom_id res chain seq x y z
N MET A 1 -19.38 14.58 16.03
CA MET A 1 -20.18 14.45 14.79
C MET A 1 -20.09 15.70 13.89
N GLN A 2 -19.98 16.92 14.44
CA GLN A 2 -19.91 18.18 13.66
C GLN A 2 -18.66 18.35 12.76
N ALA A 3 -17.48 17.85 13.13
CA ALA A 3 -16.26 18.03 12.33
C ALA A 3 -16.19 17.18 11.05
N ARG A 4 -17.09 16.19 10.86
CA ARG A 4 -17.10 15.33 9.66
C ARG A 4 -17.64 16.06 8.42
N MET A 5 -18.54 17.02 8.62
CA MET A 5 -19.22 17.77 7.55
C MET A 5 -18.45 19.00 7.04
N ALA A 6 -17.37 19.41 7.71
CA ALA A 6 -16.68 20.67 7.41
C ALA A 6 -15.66 20.60 6.25
N HIS A 7 -15.32 19.40 5.76
CA HIS A 7 -14.35 19.28 4.67
C HIS A 7 -15.02 19.60 3.31
N PRO A 8 -14.44 20.48 2.48
CA PRO A 8 -15.06 20.92 1.22
C PRO A 8 -15.34 19.76 0.25
N LEU A 9 -14.49 18.71 0.27
CA LEU A 9 -14.72 17.50 -0.53
C LEU A 9 -15.88 16.63 -0.02
N TYR A 10 -16.16 16.61 1.29
CA TYR A 10 -17.21 15.75 1.86
C TYR A 10 -18.58 16.10 1.29
N ALA A 11 -18.96 17.38 1.31
CA ALA A 11 -20.24 17.84 0.75
C ALA A 11 -20.33 17.61 -0.77
N LYS A 12 -19.22 17.76 -1.49
CA LYS A 12 -19.13 17.52 -2.94
C LYS A 12 -19.33 16.04 -3.28
N ILE A 13 -18.72 15.13 -2.52
CA ILE A 13 -18.82 13.67 -2.69
C ILE A 13 -20.23 13.17 -2.33
N VAL A 14 -20.79 13.66 -1.22
CA VAL A 14 -22.13 13.25 -0.76
C VAL A 14 -23.25 13.84 -1.62
N GLY A 15 -23.09 15.07 -2.11
CA GLY A 15 -24.16 15.82 -2.82
C GLY A 15 -24.22 15.65 -4.35
N LYS A 16 -23.11 15.35 -5.05
CA LYS A 16 -23.08 15.27 -6.53
C LYS A 16 -23.01 13.83 -7.02
N ARG A 17 -24.08 13.07 -6.85
CA ARG A 17 -24.08 11.61 -7.11
C ARG A 17 -24.61 11.16 -8.48
N TYR A 18 -25.22 12.04 -9.28
CA TYR A 18 -25.86 11.63 -10.55
C TYR A 18 -25.47 12.44 -11.79
N GLY A 19 -24.58 13.44 -11.67
CA GLY A 19 -24.25 14.34 -12.78
C GLY A 19 -22.80 14.30 -13.28
N ALA A 20 -21.92 13.51 -12.67
CA ALA A 20 -20.51 13.47 -13.02
C ALA A 20 -20.03 12.03 -13.30
N SER A 21 -19.05 11.91 -14.19
CA SER A 21 -18.34 10.66 -14.47
C SER A 21 -17.89 9.98 -13.17
N ILE A 22 -18.16 8.69 -13.03
CA ILE A 22 -17.85 7.87 -11.84
C ILE A 22 -16.38 8.00 -11.42
N TYR A 23 -15.47 8.16 -12.39
CA TYR A 23 -14.05 8.38 -12.17
C TYR A 23 -13.76 9.64 -11.34
N LYS A 24 -14.53 10.71 -11.57
CA LYS A 24 -14.36 11.97 -10.84
C LYS A 24 -14.80 11.82 -9.38
N ALA A 25 -15.89 11.11 -9.13
CA ALA A 25 -16.34 10.86 -7.76
C ALA A 25 -15.33 10.02 -6.97
N VAL A 26 -14.80 8.95 -7.59
CA VAL A 26 -13.76 8.10 -6.98
C VAL A 26 -12.48 8.90 -6.70
N LEU A 27 -12.03 9.73 -7.64
CA LEU A 27 -10.83 10.55 -7.46
C LEU A 27 -10.97 11.54 -6.29
N GLU A 28 -12.11 12.22 -6.19
CA GLU A 28 -12.39 13.16 -5.10
C GLU A 28 -12.45 12.45 -3.76
N GLU A 29 -12.96 11.22 -3.72
CA GLU A 29 -12.98 10.39 -2.53
C GLU A 29 -11.59 9.92 -2.11
N ILE A 30 -10.75 9.49 -3.07
CA ILE A 30 -9.33 9.16 -2.80
C ILE A 30 -8.63 10.37 -2.19
N ARG A 31 -8.82 11.57 -2.76
CA ARG A 31 -8.25 12.82 -2.24
C ARG A 31 -8.73 13.13 -0.82
N TYR A 32 -10.04 13.04 -0.58
CA TYR A 32 -10.60 13.25 0.76
C TYR A 32 -9.98 12.30 1.79
N ARG A 33 -9.88 11.02 1.47
CA ARG A 33 -9.28 10.01 2.36
C ARG A 33 -7.80 10.29 2.59
N ALA A 34 -7.06 10.68 1.55
CA ALA A 34 -5.64 11.01 1.64
C ALA A 34 -5.39 12.27 2.49
N GLU A 35 -6.22 13.31 2.36
CA GLU A 35 -6.08 14.58 3.09
C GLU A 35 -6.52 14.45 4.55
N THR A 36 -7.55 13.66 4.85
CA THR A 36 -8.19 13.65 6.17
C THR A 36 -7.89 12.41 7.00
N GLY A 37 -7.42 11.32 6.39
CA GLY A 37 -7.31 10.00 7.02
C GLY A 37 -8.66 9.39 7.42
N LYS A 38 -9.78 9.97 6.97
CA LYS A 38 -11.14 9.55 7.34
C LYS A 38 -11.79 8.81 6.20
N TYR A 39 -12.48 7.73 6.53
CA TYR A 39 -13.37 7.04 5.61
C TYR A 39 -14.78 7.65 5.71
N ILE A 40 -15.50 7.64 4.59
CA ILE A 40 -16.89 8.07 4.52
C ILE A 40 -17.76 6.86 4.87
N ILE A 41 -18.56 6.95 5.94
CA ILE A 41 -19.53 5.92 6.31
C ILE A 41 -20.71 6.01 5.36
N ARG A 42 -20.91 4.99 4.52
CA ARG A 42 -22.04 4.86 3.58
C ARG A 42 -22.33 3.39 3.28
N GLY A 43 -23.59 3.07 2.97
CA GLY A 43 -23.93 1.78 2.33
C GLY A 43 -23.31 1.71 0.94
N PHE A 44 -22.51 0.69 0.67
CA PHE A 44 -21.80 0.51 -0.60
C PHE A 44 -22.71 -0.09 -1.68
N GLY A 45 -22.39 0.29 -2.92
CA GLY A 45 -22.90 -0.25 -4.18
C GLY A 45 -22.18 0.48 -5.31
N TYR A 46 -21.34 -0.24 -6.05
CA TYR A 46 -20.80 0.19 -7.34
C TYR A 46 -21.79 -0.30 -8.41
N SER A 47 -22.19 0.57 -9.33
CA SER A 47 -23.23 0.27 -10.34
C SER A 47 -22.66 -0.01 -11.75
N GLY A 48 -21.34 -0.16 -11.88
CA GLY A 48 -20.72 -0.64 -13.12
C GLY A 48 -20.46 -2.15 -13.09
N LYS A 49 -19.86 -2.69 -14.15
CA LYS A 49 -19.28 -4.05 -14.15
C LYS A 49 -17.79 -3.97 -13.76
N LEU A 50 -17.43 -4.50 -12.61
CA LEU A 50 -16.04 -4.84 -12.28
C LEU A 50 -15.80 -6.31 -12.66
N PRO A 51 -14.55 -6.80 -12.78
CA PRO A 51 -14.29 -8.21 -12.56
C PRO A 51 -14.90 -8.55 -11.20
N ASP A 52 -15.96 -9.35 -11.20
CA ASP A 52 -16.76 -9.55 -10.01
C ASP A 52 -16.11 -10.62 -9.12
N PHE A 53 -16.32 -10.46 -7.82
CA PHE A 53 -15.98 -11.47 -6.83
C PHE A 53 -17.18 -12.42 -6.63
N ASP A 54 -18.12 -12.52 -7.57
CA ASP A 54 -19.32 -13.33 -7.40
C ASP A 54 -19.00 -14.84 -7.46
N ASP A 55 -17.81 -15.21 -7.95
CA ASP A 55 -17.20 -16.54 -7.78
C ASP A 55 -16.57 -16.77 -6.40
N LEU A 56 -16.35 -15.71 -5.60
CA LEU A 56 -15.77 -15.79 -4.26
C LEU A 56 -16.85 -15.61 -3.19
N GLN A 57 -17.42 -16.74 -2.75
CA GLN A 57 -18.26 -16.75 -1.56
C GLN A 57 -17.40 -16.76 -0.29
N LEU A 58 -17.35 -15.61 0.41
CA LEU A 58 -16.79 -15.56 1.76
C LEU A 58 -17.80 -16.18 2.73
N VAL A 59 -17.60 -17.45 3.08
CA VAL A 59 -18.43 -18.14 4.08
C VAL A 59 -17.96 -17.70 5.47
N PRO A 60 -18.77 -16.98 6.26
CA PRO A 60 -18.40 -16.64 7.61
C PRO A 60 -18.36 -17.93 8.45
N VAL A 61 -17.26 -18.15 9.17
CA VAL A 61 -17.16 -19.28 10.08
C VAL A 61 -18.01 -18.98 11.31
N HIS A 62 -19.24 -19.48 11.32
CA HIS A 62 -20.08 -19.51 12.51
C HIS A 62 -19.98 -20.93 13.10
N GLY A 63 -19.30 -21.10 14.24
CA GLY A 63 -19.41 -22.32 15.03
C GLY A 63 -18.32 -23.40 14.90
N LEU A 64 -17.15 -23.13 14.30
CA LEU A 64 -16.00 -24.06 14.33
C LEU A 64 -15.09 -23.86 15.58
N GLY A 65 -15.69 -23.57 16.74
CA GLY A 65 -14.98 -23.48 18.03
C GLY A 65 -14.44 -22.10 18.42
N THR A 66 -14.52 -21.09 17.55
CA THR A 66 -14.25 -19.70 17.91
C THR A 66 -15.53 -19.07 18.50
N PRO A 67 -15.49 -18.49 19.71
CA PRO A 67 -16.61 -17.71 20.21
C PRO A 67 -16.97 -16.62 19.19
N PRO A 68 -18.26 -16.33 18.95
CA PRO A 68 -18.62 -15.16 18.17
C PRO A 68 -18.01 -13.92 18.87
N PRO A 69 -17.50 -12.93 18.10
CA PRO A 69 -17.05 -11.69 18.69
C PRO A 69 -18.20 -11.10 19.49
N VAL A 70 -17.96 -10.88 20.79
CA VAL A 70 -18.94 -10.35 21.74
C VAL A 70 -19.30 -8.91 21.35
N ASP A 71 -18.33 -8.17 20.81
CA ASP A 71 -18.53 -6.85 20.24
C ASP A 71 -17.59 -6.64 19.04
N GLN A 72 -18.16 -6.80 17.83
CA GLN A 72 -17.50 -6.61 16.54
C GLN A 72 -16.81 -5.24 16.36
N TYR A 73 -17.19 -4.23 17.15
CA TYR A 73 -16.58 -2.89 17.10
C TYR A 73 -15.50 -2.68 18.15
N ARG A 74 -15.40 -3.56 19.16
CA ARG A 74 -14.45 -3.43 20.27
C ARG A 74 -13.35 -4.46 20.26
N GLU A 75 -13.53 -5.58 19.57
CA GLU A 75 -12.50 -6.61 19.48
C GLU A 75 -11.43 -6.22 18.45
N SER A 76 -10.17 -6.21 18.89
CA SER A 76 -9.03 -5.94 18.02
C SER A 76 -8.76 -7.15 17.14
N VAL A 77 -8.80 -6.94 15.82
CA VAL A 77 -8.33 -7.93 14.84
C VAL A 77 -6.83 -7.73 14.64
N ASP A 78 -6.04 -8.79 14.83
CA ASP A 78 -4.63 -8.79 14.49
C ASP A 78 -4.46 -8.87 12.96
N THR A 79 -4.00 -7.78 12.37
CA THR A 79 -3.72 -7.69 10.93
C THR A 79 -2.24 -7.92 10.59
N THR A 80 -1.43 -8.33 11.56
CA THR A 80 -0.01 -8.53 11.33
C THR A 80 0.23 -9.73 10.41
N VAL A 81 1.22 -9.59 9.52
CA VAL A 81 1.62 -10.65 8.59
C VAL A 81 3.12 -10.81 8.66
N THR A 82 3.59 -12.05 8.83
CA THR A 82 5.02 -12.37 8.81
C THR A 82 5.37 -13.15 7.56
N ILE A 83 6.19 -12.57 6.69
CA ILE A 83 6.72 -13.23 5.50
C ILE A 83 8.03 -13.95 5.86
N GLY A 84 8.10 -15.25 5.53
CA GLY A 84 9.28 -16.07 5.78
C GLY A 84 9.41 -16.60 7.22
N ASN A 85 8.34 -16.59 8.02
CA ASN A 85 8.36 -17.08 9.39
C ASN A 85 8.93 -18.51 9.48
N GLY A 86 9.95 -18.72 10.31
CA GLY A 86 10.62 -20.01 10.49
C GLY A 86 11.43 -20.54 9.30
N ARG A 87 11.44 -19.84 8.15
CA ARG A 87 12.15 -20.26 6.92
C ARG A 87 13.39 -19.43 6.63
N VAL A 88 13.45 -18.20 7.13
CA VAL A 88 14.58 -17.29 6.91
C VAL A 88 15.10 -16.72 8.23
N LYS A 89 16.38 -16.33 8.25
CA LYS A 89 17.02 -15.71 9.42
C LYS A 89 16.41 -14.35 9.79
N ARG A 90 15.92 -13.61 8.79
CA ARG A 90 15.37 -12.26 8.94
C ARG A 90 13.98 -12.18 8.28
N PRO A 91 12.91 -12.59 8.98
CA PRO A 91 11.55 -12.49 8.45
C PRO A 91 11.07 -11.04 8.42
N ILE A 92 10.19 -10.73 7.47
CA ILE A 92 9.56 -9.40 7.34
C ILE A 92 8.25 -9.43 8.12
N LYS A 93 8.09 -8.56 9.12
CA LYS A 93 6.89 -8.44 9.94
C LYS A 93 6.13 -7.17 9.59
N LEU A 94 5.04 -7.32 8.85
CA LEU A 94 4.16 -6.23 8.43
C LEU A 94 3.05 -6.03 9.45
N LYS A 95 2.65 -4.78 9.69
CA LYS A 95 1.51 -4.46 10.57
C LYS A 95 0.15 -4.70 9.91
N THR A 96 0.13 -4.87 8.59
CA THR A 96 -1.08 -5.01 7.76
C THR A 96 -0.80 -5.99 6.61
N PRO A 97 -1.80 -6.71 6.09
CA PRO A 97 -1.64 -7.56 4.91
C PRO A 97 -1.50 -6.79 3.59
N ILE A 98 -1.46 -5.46 3.63
CA ILE A 98 -1.42 -4.60 2.44
C ILE A 98 0.00 -4.07 2.23
N MET A 99 0.56 -4.28 1.04
CA MET A 99 1.86 -3.73 0.62
C MET A 99 1.68 -2.81 -0.60
N ILE A 100 2.60 -1.86 -0.79
CA ILE A 100 2.64 -1.03 -2.00
C ILE A 100 3.34 -1.82 -3.10
N GLY A 101 2.61 -2.07 -4.19
CA GLY A 101 3.08 -2.87 -5.31
C GLY A 101 4.27 -2.26 -6.08
N ALA A 102 4.91 -3.11 -6.87
CA ALA A 102 6.06 -2.77 -7.71
C ALA A 102 5.68 -1.76 -8.80
N MET A 103 6.27 -0.56 -8.75
CA MET A 103 6.11 0.48 -9.78
C MET A 103 7.46 1.11 -10.05
N SER A 104 7.92 1.07 -11.30
CA SER A 104 9.29 1.48 -11.66
C SER A 104 9.51 2.99 -11.50
N TYR A 105 10.70 3.34 -11.00
CA TYR A 105 11.23 4.69 -11.16
C TYR A 105 11.48 4.96 -12.66
N GLY A 106 10.98 6.07 -13.16
CA GLY A 106 10.93 6.38 -14.60
C GLY A 106 9.51 6.31 -15.17
N ALA A 107 8.74 5.26 -14.85
CA ALA A 107 7.28 5.28 -15.07
C ALA A 107 6.56 6.12 -14.02
N THR A 108 7.14 6.21 -12.82
CA THR A 108 6.70 7.07 -11.73
C THR A 108 7.78 8.10 -11.38
N SER A 109 7.36 9.21 -10.77
CA SER A 109 8.27 10.29 -10.38
C SER A 109 9.06 9.97 -9.12
N ARG A 110 10.13 10.72 -8.88
CA ARG A 110 10.95 10.62 -7.66
C ARG A 110 10.11 10.83 -6.41
N GLU A 111 9.28 11.87 -6.42
CA GLU A 111 8.42 12.27 -5.31
C GLU A 111 7.40 11.17 -4.98
N PHE A 112 6.87 10.50 -6.00
CA PHE A 112 5.96 9.38 -5.83
C PHE A 112 6.64 8.21 -5.08
N LYS A 113 7.83 7.79 -5.53
CA LYS A 113 8.59 6.71 -4.88
C LYS A 113 8.88 7.04 -3.42
N LEU A 114 9.35 8.26 -3.15
CA LEU A 114 9.65 8.71 -1.80
C LEU A 114 8.40 8.85 -0.92
N ALA A 115 7.26 9.24 -1.50
CA ALA A 115 5.98 9.27 -0.78
C ALA A 115 5.52 7.85 -0.40
N CYS A 116 5.66 6.86 -1.30
CA CYS A 116 5.39 5.46 -1.00
C CYS A 116 6.29 4.92 0.11
N ALA A 117 7.59 5.20 0.05
CA ALA A 117 8.53 4.79 1.11
C ALA A 117 8.14 5.37 2.49
N LYS A 118 7.83 6.67 2.54
CA LYS A 118 7.34 7.31 3.78
C LYS A 118 6.03 6.71 4.26
N ALA A 119 5.09 6.42 3.35
CA ALA A 119 3.82 5.80 3.71
C ALA A 119 4.02 4.39 4.29
N ALA A 120 4.89 3.58 3.69
CA ALA A 120 5.25 2.26 4.18
C ALA A 120 5.89 2.33 5.58
N ASN A 121 6.73 3.33 5.85
CA ASN A 121 7.24 3.60 7.19
C ASN A 121 6.13 3.95 8.20
N LEU A 122 5.26 4.91 7.86
CA LEU A 122 4.18 5.35 8.77
C LEU A 122 3.23 4.21 9.12
N VAL A 123 2.89 3.37 8.13
CA VAL A 123 1.97 2.23 8.30
C VAL A 123 2.67 1.02 8.92
N GLY A 124 3.99 0.88 8.76
CA GLY A 124 4.73 -0.33 9.11
C GLY A 124 4.47 -1.47 8.13
N THR A 125 4.43 -1.14 6.84
CA THR A 125 4.30 -2.11 5.74
C THR A 125 5.49 -2.02 4.77
N ALA A 126 5.41 -2.72 3.64
CA ALA A 126 6.42 -2.74 2.61
C ALA A 126 6.06 -1.87 1.40
N SER A 127 7.09 -1.29 0.79
CA SER A 127 7.05 -0.67 -0.54
C SER A 127 7.99 -1.42 -1.48
N ASN A 128 7.67 -1.44 -2.79
CA ASN A 128 8.48 -2.13 -3.78
C ASN A 128 9.05 -1.14 -4.83
N THR A 129 10.34 -1.28 -5.17
CA THR A 129 11.04 -0.40 -6.12
C THR A 129 10.54 -0.51 -7.55
N GLY A 130 10.04 -1.69 -7.95
CA GLY A 130 9.77 -2.01 -9.35
C GLY A 130 11.05 -2.14 -10.19
N GLU A 131 10.89 -2.34 -11.50
CA GLU A 131 12.02 -2.67 -12.38
C GLU A 131 13.04 -1.53 -12.57
N GLY A 132 12.65 -0.29 -12.31
CA GLY A 132 13.45 0.91 -12.63
C GLY A 132 14.60 1.22 -11.67
N GLY A 133 14.84 0.35 -10.68
CA GLY A 133 15.79 0.58 -9.61
C GLY A 133 15.24 1.50 -8.51
N MET A 134 16.14 1.92 -7.63
CA MET A 134 15.82 2.72 -6.44
C MET A 134 16.20 4.18 -6.65
N VAL A 135 15.40 5.11 -6.11
CA VAL A 135 15.80 6.51 -6.00
C VAL A 135 16.97 6.62 -5.04
N ALA A 136 18.10 7.10 -5.58
CA ALA A 136 19.31 7.38 -4.83
C ALA A 136 19.91 8.73 -5.24
N GLU A 137 20.64 9.35 -4.33
CA GLU A 137 21.34 10.61 -4.55
C GLU A 137 22.81 10.51 -4.15
N ARG A 138 23.67 11.20 -4.87
CA ARG A 138 25.08 11.29 -4.50
C ARG A 138 25.28 12.48 -3.56
N ALA A 139 25.74 12.19 -2.35
CA ALA A 139 26.09 13.21 -1.37
C ALA A 139 27.41 13.91 -1.76
N GLU A 140 27.66 15.08 -1.17
CA GLU A 140 28.87 15.88 -1.39
C GLU A 140 30.16 15.12 -1.03
N ASP A 141 30.09 14.20 -0.07
CA ASP A 141 31.21 13.32 0.32
C ASP A 141 31.43 12.15 -0.65
N GLY A 142 30.69 12.12 -1.77
CA GLY A 142 30.79 11.13 -2.82
C GLY A 142 30.01 9.83 -2.56
N ARG A 143 29.40 9.67 -1.38
CA ARG A 143 28.60 8.47 -1.03
C ARG A 143 27.23 8.50 -1.68
N ILE A 144 26.67 7.31 -1.92
CA ILE A 144 25.30 7.15 -2.43
C ILE A 144 24.35 7.02 -1.24
N LYS A 145 23.35 7.90 -1.19
CA LYS A 145 22.22 7.84 -0.26
C LYS A 145 21.06 7.15 -0.94
N TRP A 146 20.62 6.03 -0.38
CA TRP A 146 19.53 5.22 -0.89
C TRP A 146 18.22 5.73 -0.29
N LEU A 147 17.70 6.81 -0.86
CA LEU A 147 16.63 7.61 -0.25
C LEU A 147 15.35 6.81 0.02
N GLU A 148 14.94 5.92 -0.89
CA GLU A 148 13.78 5.05 -0.62
C GLU A 148 14.03 4.13 0.58
N TYR A 149 15.22 3.55 0.68
CA TYR A 149 15.58 2.68 1.78
C TYR A 149 15.64 3.45 3.10
N GLU A 150 16.22 4.64 3.10
CA GLU A 150 16.25 5.50 4.29
C GLU A 150 14.84 5.93 4.72
N TYR A 151 13.98 6.29 3.77
CA TYR A 151 12.65 6.84 4.05
C TYR A 151 11.65 5.78 4.54
N VAL A 152 11.88 4.51 4.19
CA VAL A 152 11.06 3.41 4.68
C VAL A 152 11.33 3.06 6.15
N LYS A 153 12.43 3.55 6.72
CA LYS A 153 12.88 3.22 8.09
C LYS A 153 12.37 4.23 9.13
N PRO A 154 12.16 3.79 10.39
CA PRO A 154 12.55 2.49 10.95
C PRO A 154 11.49 1.38 10.85
N ASN A 155 10.23 1.72 10.53
CA ASN A 155 9.12 0.78 10.74
C ASN A 155 8.71 -0.01 9.50
N GLY A 156 9.05 0.48 8.31
CA GLY A 156 8.68 -0.13 7.04
C GLY A 156 9.82 -0.95 6.42
N TYR A 157 9.48 -1.56 5.29
CA TYR A 157 10.37 -2.44 4.55
C TYR A 157 10.44 -2.04 3.08
N LEU A 158 11.63 -2.16 2.49
CA LEU A 158 11.82 -1.96 1.05
C LEU A 158 12.06 -3.31 0.39
N LEU A 159 11.15 -3.68 -0.50
CA LEU A 159 11.32 -4.80 -1.41
C LEU A 159 11.94 -4.28 -2.71
N VAL A 160 13.01 -4.92 -3.14
CA VAL A 160 13.66 -4.60 -4.42
C VAL A 160 13.27 -5.60 -5.48
N GLN A 161 12.93 -5.13 -6.67
CA GLN A 161 12.61 -6.01 -7.78
C GLN A 161 13.86 -6.41 -8.55
N PHE A 162 13.98 -7.72 -8.82
CA PHE A 162 14.95 -8.31 -9.73
C PHE A 162 14.18 -8.82 -10.95
N ALA A 163 14.13 -8.00 -11.99
CA ALA A 163 13.44 -8.30 -13.25
C ALA A 163 14.43 -8.65 -14.38
N SER A 164 13.90 -9.11 -15.51
CA SER A 164 14.69 -9.52 -16.68
C SER A 164 15.63 -8.42 -17.19
N GLY A 165 15.16 -7.17 -17.21
CA GLY A 165 15.95 -6.01 -17.64
C GLY A 165 17.08 -5.60 -16.69
N ARG A 166 17.02 -6.01 -15.41
CA ARG A 166 18.04 -5.72 -14.37
C ARG A 166 18.45 -4.25 -14.27
N TRP A 167 17.55 -3.33 -14.58
CA TRP A 167 17.82 -1.90 -14.53
C TRP A 167 18.10 -1.45 -13.10
N GLY A 168 19.22 -0.75 -12.90
CA GLY A 168 19.62 -0.29 -11.56
C GLY A 168 19.96 -1.40 -10.57
N VAL A 169 20.05 -2.67 -11.01
CA VAL A 169 20.43 -3.78 -10.13
C VAL A 169 21.95 -3.83 -9.99
N SER A 170 22.42 -3.45 -8.81
CA SER A 170 23.80 -3.64 -8.34
C SER A 170 23.84 -4.41 -7.03
N VAL A 171 25.03 -4.81 -6.57
CA VAL A 171 25.20 -5.44 -5.26
C VAL A 171 24.73 -4.50 -4.15
N GLU A 172 25.06 -3.21 -4.25
CA GLU A 172 24.66 -2.18 -3.31
C GLU A 172 23.14 -2.02 -3.27
N TYR A 173 22.47 -2.04 -4.42
CA TYR A 173 21.00 -2.01 -4.51
C TYR A 173 20.36 -3.19 -3.76
N LEU A 174 20.89 -4.40 -3.94
CA LEU A 174 20.37 -5.60 -3.26
C LEU A 174 20.63 -5.59 -1.75
N ILE A 175 21.79 -5.08 -1.33
CA ILE A 175 22.14 -4.94 0.09
C ILE A 175 21.27 -3.90 0.79
N ASN A 176 20.88 -2.83 0.09
CA ASN A 176 20.00 -1.78 0.62
C ASN A 176 18.52 -2.14 0.47
N SER A 177 18.15 -3.38 0.81
CA SER A 177 16.79 -3.88 0.76
C SER A 177 16.49 -4.82 1.92
N ASP A 178 15.20 -5.02 2.22
CA ASP A 178 14.74 -6.01 3.22
C ASP A 178 14.29 -7.32 2.58
N GLY A 179 14.02 -7.32 1.28
CA GLY A 179 13.61 -8.49 0.53
C GLY A 179 13.76 -8.27 -0.98
N ILE A 180 13.93 -9.36 -1.71
CA ILE A 180 14.11 -9.36 -3.16
C ILE A 180 12.91 -10.06 -3.79
N GLU A 181 12.24 -9.37 -4.70
CA GLU A 181 11.16 -9.92 -5.52
C GLU A 181 11.71 -10.29 -6.91
N ILE A 182 11.72 -11.59 -7.23
CA ILE A 182 12.10 -12.06 -8.56
C ILE A 182 10.89 -11.92 -9.47
N LYS A 183 10.93 -10.96 -10.38
CA LYS A 183 9.83 -10.74 -11.33
C LYS A 183 9.97 -11.67 -12.53
N TYR A 184 9.04 -12.60 -12.65
CA TYR A 184 8.93 -13.49 -13.81
C TYR A 184 7.99 -12.94 -14.89
N GLY A 185 6.92 -12.25 -14.50
CA GLY A 185 5.94 -11.66 -15.40
C GLY A 185 5.06 -10.62 -14.71
N GLN A 186 4.17 -9.98 -15.46
CA GLN A 186 3.15 -9.05 -14.97
C GLN A 186 1.83 -9.30 -15.70
N GLY A 187 0.69 -9.13 -15.04
CA GLY A 187 -0.64 -9.36 -15.61
C GLY A 187 -1.29 -8.15 -16.27
N ALA A 188 -0.55 -7.05 -16.45
CA ALA A 188 -1.01 -5.86 -17.16
C ALA A 188 -1.09 -6.11 -18.68
#